data_AF-A0A7Y5J7J4-F1
#
_entry.id   AF-A0A7Y5J7J4-F1
#
_cell.length_a   1.000
_cell.length_b   1.000
_cell.length_c   1.000
_cell.angle_alpha   90.00
_cell.angle_beta   90.00
_cell.angle_gamma   90.00
#
_symmetry.space_group_name_H-M   'P 1'
#
loop_
_entity.id
_entity.type
_entity.pdbx_description
1 polymer ?
#
loop_
_entity_poly.entity_id
_entity_poly.type
_entity_poly.pdbx_seq_one_letter_code
_entity_poly.pdbx_strand_id
1 'polypeptide(L)'
;SGNVSFQYQKAGKTVTDVLKPADLKSFQFNNRTFLVKSFAPGAKGNTQSGMHLLEQLYGSGKVAVYKYHPYDNKLGDVEAEYAYQKPTESAPVSVSGSNFLIFKKGLAKYFADCADLAELANNDEFKKTEDDIIRAARVYAEMCAIKP
;
A
#
# COMPACT_ATOMS: atom_id res chain seq x y z
N SER A 1 15.39 -13.51 -10.93
CA SER A 1 14.92 -13.68 -9.54
C SER A 1 16.03 -13.19 -8.62
N GLY A 2 15.89 -12.00 -8.03
CA GLY A 2 16.85 -11.47 -7.06
C GLY A 2 16.45 -11.91 -5.65
N ASN A 3 17.42 -12.33 -4.84
CA ASN A 3 17.16 -12.57 -3.41
C ASN A 3 16.98 -11.23 -2.70
N VAL A 4 16.04 -11.17 -1.76
CA VAL A 4 15.85 -9.97 -0.93
C VAL A 4 16.63 -10.20 0.34
N SER A 5 17.77 -9.54 0.48
CA SER A 5 18.59 -9.63 1.68
C SER A 5 18.19 -8.51 2.64
N PHE A 6 17.58 -8.86 3.77
CA PHE A 6 17.32 -7.93 4.86
C PHE A 6 18.52 -7.90 5.79
N GLN A 7 19.12 -6.73 5.98
CA GLN A 7 20.22 -6.54 6.92
C GLN A 7 19.76 -5.67 8.09
N TYR A 8 20.00 -6.12 9.32
CA TYR A 8 19.70 -5.35 10.52
C TYR A 8 20.75 -5.59 11.61
N GLN A 9 20.86 -4.63 12.52
CA GLN A 9 21.73 -4.74 13.68
C GLN A 9 20.99 -5.41 14.84
N LYS A 10 21.54 -6.51 15.37
CA LYS A 10 21.04 -7.18 16.58
C LYS A 10 22.22 -7.41 17.53
N ALA A 11 22.18 -6.78 18.70
CA ALA A 11 23.24 -6.86 19.71
C ALA A 11 24.65 -6.54 19.14
N GLY A 12 24.75 -5.49 18.32
CA GLY A 12 26.01 -5.04 17.73
C GLY A 12 26.54 -5.91 16.58
N LYS A 13 25.74 -6.87 16.08
CA LYS A 13 26.08 -7.70 14.92
C LYS A 13 25.11 -7.44 13.78
N THR A 14 25.65 -7.34 12.57
CA THR A 14 24.85 -7.36 11.34
C THR A 14 24.30 -8.76 11.12
N VAL A 15 22.98 -8.90 11.19
CA VAL A 15 22.24 -10.09 10.78
C VAL A 15 21.76 -9.88 9.35
N THR A 16 22.04 -10.83 8.47
CA THR A 16 21.54 -10.83 7.09
C THR A 16 20.57 -11.99 6.91
N ASP A 17 19.29 -11.69 6.71
CA ASP A 17 18.27 -12.67 6.35
C ASP A 17 18.09 -12.64 4.83
N VAL A 18 18.42 -13.74 4.16
CA VAL A 18 18.23 -13.91 2.72
C VAL A 18 16.85 -14.51 2.49
N LEU A 19 15.91 -13.70 2.00
CA LEU A 19 14.55 -14.13 1.70
C LEU A 19 14.49 -14.64 0.25
N LYS A 20 14.06 -15.89 0.08
CA LYS A 20 13.72 -16.46 -1.22
C LYS A 20 12.32 -15.96 -1.62
N PRO A 21 12.17 -15.12 -2.66
CA PRO A 21 10.88 -14.51 -2.99
C PRO A 21 9.78 -15.51 -3.35
N ALA A 22 10.15 -16.70 -3.85
CA ALA A 22 9.21 -17.76 -4.20
C ALA A 22 8.54 -18.41 -2.98
N ASP A 23 9.19 -18.35 -1.82
CA ASP A 23 8.74 -19.04 -0.60
C ASP A 23 8.13 -18.08 0.43
N LEU A 24 8.19 -16.77 0.17
CA LEU A 24 7.83 -15.73 1.13
C LEU A 24 6.43 -15.19 0.84
N LYS A 25 5.46 -15.46 1.72
CA LYS A 25 4.11 -14.85 1.65
C LYS A 25 4.00 -13.60 2.51
N SER A 26 4.57 -13.64 3.71
CA SER A 26 4.57 -12.52 4.67
C SER A 26 5.64 -12.72 5.74
N PHE A 27 6.08 -11.64 6.36
CA PHE A 27 6.92 -11.66 7.56
C PHE A 27 6.66 -10.44 8.43
N GLN A 28 7.10 -10.49 9.69
CA GLN A 28 7.08 -9.34 10.59
C GLN A 28 8.50 -8.94 10.95
N PHE A 29 8.74 -7.63 11.02
CA PHE A 29 10.02 -7.08 11.44
C PHE A 29 9.79 -5.77 12.19
N ASN A 30 10.32 -5.67 13.42
CA ASN A 30 10.20 -4.47 14.25
C ASN A 30 8.75 -3.96 14.38
N ASN A 31 7.81 -4.86 14.71
CA ASN A 31 6.36 -4.63 14.80
C ASN A 31 5.67 -4.17 13.50
N ARG A 32 6.37 -4.22 12.35
CA ARG A 32 5.81 -3.93 11.03
C ARG A 32 5.50 -5.25 10.33
N THR A 33 4.40 -5.27 9.59
CA THR A 33 3.99 -6.45 8.82
C THR A 33 4.28 -6.22 7.35
N PHE A 34 4.98 -7.17 6.73
CA PHE A 34 5.30 -7.15 5.32
C PHE A 34 4.67 -8.34 4.61
N LEU A 35 4.15 -8.12 3.42
CA LEU A 35 3.50 -9.12 2.58
C LEU A 35 4.11 -9.09 1.18
N VAL A 36 4.20 -10.27 0.57
CA VAL A 36 4.54 -10.39 -0.85
C VAL A 36 3.25 -10.53 -1.63
N LYS A 37 2.91 -9.50 -2.42
CA LYS A 37 1.66 -9.43 -3.18
C LYS A 37 1.93 -9.12 -4.63
N SER A 38 1.06 -9.62 -5.51
CA SER A 38 0.99 -9.09 -6.87
C SER A 38 0.62 -7.62 -6.78
N PHE A 39 1.42 -6.75 -7.37
CA PHE A 39 1.22 -5.32 -7.35
C PHE A 39 1.76 -4.71 -8.64
N ALA A 40 1.07 -3.71 -9.17
CA ALA A 40 1.58 -2.85 -10.23
C ALA A 40 1.81 -1.48 -9.60
N PRO A 41 3.07 -1.08 -9.33
CA PRO A 41 3.38 0.29 -8.94
C PRO A 41 2.83 1.25 -10.00
N GLY A 42 2.49 2.49 -9.63
CA GLY A 42 2.08 3.53 -10.57
C GLY A 42 3.12 4.65 -10.73
N ALA A 43 4.02 4.82 -9.75
CA ALA A 43 5.10 5.79 -9.80
C ALA A 43 5.93 5.67 -11.09
N LYS A 44 6.24 6.83 -11.67
CA LYS A 44 7.05 6.98 -12.89
C LYS A 44 6.54 6.17 -14.10
N GLY A 45 5.24 5.85 -14.15
CA GLY A 45 4.64 5.11 -15.26
C GLY A 45 5.08 3.64 -15.34
N ASN A 46 5.76 3.13 -14.31
CA ASN A 46 5.81 1.69 -14.13
C ASN A 46 4.36 1.23 -13.98
N THR A 47 3.98 0.18 -14.69
CA THR A 47 2.64 -0.44 -14.63
C THR A 47 2.77 -1.96 -14.70
N GLN A 48 4.01 -2.47 -14.67
CA GLN A 48 4.26 -3.89 -14.80
C GLN A 48 3.89 -4.55 -13.48
N SER A 49 2.87 -5.41 -13.54
CA SER A 49 2.48 -6.24 -12.42
C SER A 49 3.58 -7.27 -12.13
N GLY A 50 3.95 -7.40 -10.86
CA GLY A 50 4.89 -8.40 -10.36
C GLY A 50 4.62 -8.73 -8.90
N MET A 51 5.31 -9.74 -8.37
CA MET A 51 5.31 -9.96 -6.92
C MET A 51 6.24 -8.95 -6.27
N HIS A 52 5.71 -8.17 -5.33
CA HIS A 52 6.41 -7.08 -4.66
C HIS A 52 6.27 -7.17 -3.14
N LEU A 53 7.25 -6.60 -2.44
CA LEU A 53 7.21 -6.42 -1.00
C LEU A 53 6.40 -5.17 -0.65
N LEU A 54 5.34 -5.38 0.11
CA LEU A 54 4.46 -4.34 0.61
C LEU A 54 4.45 -4.38 2.12
N GLU A 55 4.67 -3.26 2.76
CA GLU A 55 4.40 -3.09 4.18
C GLU A 55 2.93 -2.75 4.38
N GLN A 56 2.24 -3.45 5.27
CA GLN A 56 0.89 -3.09 5.67
C GLN A 56 0.93 -2.01 6.75
N LEU A 57 0.47 -0.80 6.39
CA LEU A 57 0.36 0.33 7.30
C LEU A 57 -0.97 0.33 8.06
N TYR A 58 -2.02 -0.17 7.41
CA TYR A 58 -3.35 -0.31 8.00
C TYR A 58 -4.04 -1.54 7.42
N GLY A 59 -4.82 -2.23 8.24
CA GLY A 59 -5.62 -3.37 7.80
C GLY A 59 -6.91 -3.45 8.60
N SER A 60 -8.02 -3.63 7.89
CA SER A 60 -9.34 -3.90 8.44
C SER A 60 -10.02 -5.00 7.62
N GLY A 61 -11.19 -5.47 8.06
CA GLY A 61 -12.02 -6.37 7.25
C GLY A 61 -12.58 -5.73 5.97
N LYS A 62 -12.45 -4.41 5.78
CA LYS A 62 -13.04 -3.65 4.66
C LYS A 62 -12.02 -3.07 3.69
N VAL A 63 -10.84 -2.69 4.18
CA VAL A 63 -9.76 -2.12 3.37
C VAL A 63 -8.41 -2.28 4.08
N ALA A 64 -7.35 -2.43 3.29
CA ALA A 64 -5.97 -2.36 3.74
C ALA A 64 -5.22 -1.24 3.01
N VAL A 65 -4.20 -0.70 3.68
CA VAL A 65 -3.25 0.28 3.14
C VAL A 65 -1.86 -0.32 3.15
N TYR A 66 -1.19 -0.21 2.02
CA TYR A 66 0.15 -0.72 1.81
C TYR A 66 1.12 0.39 1.42
N LYS A 67 2.38 0.24 1.84
CA LYS A 67 3.53 1.00 1.37
C LYS A 67 4.44 0.08 0.57
N TYR A 68 4.79 0.49 -0.65
CA TYR A 68 5.63 -0.30 -1.53
C TYR A 68 7.11 -0.11 -1.23
N HIS A 69 7.82 -1.23 -1.08
CA HIS A 69 9.27 -1.30 -0.89
C HIS A 69 9.91 -1.97 -2.11
N PRO A 70 10.59 -1.22 -2.99
CA PRO A 70 11.21 -1.74 -4.21
C PRO A 70 12.38 -2.68 -3.89
N TYR A 71 12.57 -3.71 -4.72
CA TYR A 71 13.64 -4.69 -4.51
C TYR A 71 15.01 -4.29 -5.07
N ASP A 72 15.03 -3.47 -6.12
CA ASP A 72 16.24 -3.26 -6.91
C ASP A 72 16.92 -1.90 -6.65
N ASN A 73 16.55 -1.19 -5.58
CA ASN A 73 17.04 0.16 -5.25
C ASN A 73 16.98 1.16 -6.43
N LYS A 74 16.32 0.82 -7.55
CA LYS A 74 16.13 1.71 -8.71
C LYS A 74 15.14 2.85 -8.41
N LEU A 75 14.55 2.81 -7.22
CA LEU A 75 13.87 3.95 -6.63
C LEU A 75 14.82 4.71 -5.68
N GLY A 76 15.92 5.28 -6.19
CA GLY A 76 16.53 6.43 -5.50
C GLY A 76 15.54 7.60 -5.49
N ASP A 77 15.53 8.44 -4.44
CA ASP A 77 14.71 9.65 -4.27
C ASP A 77 13.22 9.55 -4.70
N VAL A 78 12.60 8.36 -4.67
CA VAL A 78 11.19 8.23 -5.07
C VAL A 78 10.29 8.53 -3.90
N GLU A 79 9.34 9.45 -4.12
CA GLU A 79 8.18 9.62 -3.25
C GLU A 79 7.59 8.26 -2.92
N ALA A 80 7.42 7.98 -1.63
CA ALA A 80 6.85 6.72 -1.18
C ALA A 80 5.57 6.36 -1.97
N GLU A 81 5.51 5.14 -2.46
CA GLU A 81 4.36 4.62 -3.21
C GLU A 81 3.42 3.89 -2.25
N TYR A 82 2.14 4.23 -2.31
CA TYR A 82 1.11 3.66 -1.45
C TYR A 82 0.02 2.99 -2.28
N ALA A 83 -0.69 2.04 -1.68
CA ALA A 83 -1.79 1.35 -2.33
C ALA A 83 -2.93 1.06 -1.35
N TYR A 84 -4.15 1.11 -1.85
CA TYR A 84 -5.31 0.56 -1.15
C TYR A 84 -5.59 -0.86 -1.64
N GLN A 85 -6.25 -1.66 -0.81
CA GLN A 85 -6.87 -2.91 -1.26
C GLN A 85 -8.17 -3.17 -0.52
N LYS A 86 -9.28 -3.26 -1.24
CA LYS A 86 -10.55 -3.81 -0.75
C LYS A 86 -10.55 -5.34 -0.85
N PRO A 87 -11.31 -6.08 -0.02
CA PRO A 87 -11.37 -7.55 -0.07
C PRO A 87 -11.78 -8.14 -1.42
N THR A 88 -12.56 -7.39 -2.21
CA THR A 88 -13.01 -7.79 -3.55
C THR A 88 -11.93 -7.64 -4.63
N GLU A 89 -10.80 -7.01 -4.31
CA GLU A 89 -9.73 -6.74 -5.27
C GLU A 89 -8.63 -7.82 -5.19
N SER A 90 -8.29 -8.39 -6.33
CA SER A 90 -7.26 -9.43 -6.44
C SER A 90 -5.84 -8.92 -6.16
N ALA A 91 -5.61 -7.61 -6.27
CA ALA A 91 -4.33 -6.95 -6.04
C ALA A 91 -4.52 -5.54 -5.49
N PRO A 92 -3.55 -4.99 -4.73
CA PRO A 92 -3.59 -3.60 -4.30
C PRO A 92 -3.57 -2.62 -5.48
N VAL A 93 -4.30 -1.52 -5.34
CA VAL A 93 -4.40 -0.44 -6.32
C VAL A 93 -3.50 0.72 -5.91
N SER A 94 -2.51 1.03 -6.75
CA SER A 94 -1.56 2.12 -6.55
C SER A 94 -2.25 3.49 -6.51
N VAL A 95 -1.90 4.30 -5.50
CA VAL A 95 -2.32 5.71 -5.34
C VAL A 95 -1.54 6.65 -6.27
N SER A 96 -0.49 6.17 -6.94
CA SER A 96 0.16 6.86 -8.05
C SER A 96 -0.34 6.42 -9.42
N GLY A 97 -1.27 5.46 -9.47
CA GLY A 97 -1.89 5.01 -10.71
C GLY A 97 -2.83 6.05 -11.32
N SER A 98 -3.26 5.77 -12.56
CA SER A 98 -4.16 6.64 -13.33
C SER A 98 -5.48 6.97 -12.61
N ASN A 99 -5.96 6.04 -11.78
CA ASN A 99 -7.16 6.21 -10.96
C ASN A 99 -7.05 7.40 -9.99
N PHE A 100 -5.84 7.80 -9.61
CA PHE A 100 -5.57 8.82 -8.59
C PHE A 100 -4.76 10.02 -9.13
N LEU A 101 -4.72 10.24 -10.46
CA LEU A 101 -4.07 11.41 -11.07
C LEU A 101 -4.54 12.73 -10.43
N ILE A 102 -5.84 12.82 -10.19
CA ILE A 102 -6.44 13.84 -9.35
C ILE A 102 -6.82 13.15 -8.05
N PHE A 103 -5.92 13.16 -7.06
CA PHE A 103 -6.02 12.31 -5.87
C PHE A 103 -7.40 12.34 -5.22
N LYS A 104 -7.99 13.52 -5.01
CA LYS A 104 -9.34 13.68 -4.44
C LYS A 104 -10.45 12.99 -5.24
N LYS A 105 -10.46 13.17 -6.57
CA LYS A 105 -11.43 12.54 -7.46
C LYS A 105 -11.21 11.03 -7.51
N GLY A 106 -9.95 10.61 -7.47
CA GLY A 106 -9.59 9.20 -7.39
C GLY A 106 -10.07 8.55 -6.10
N LEU A 107 -9.89 9.24 -4.96
CA LEU A 107 -10.35 8.79 -3.66
C LEU A 107 -11.87 8.65 -3.62
N ALA A 108 -12.60 9.69 -4.05
CA ALA A 108 -14.06 9.67 -4.13
C ALA A 108 -14.59 8.56 -5.05
N LYS A 109 -13.91 8.32 -6.18
CA LYS A 109 -14.26 7.24 -7.12
C LYS A 109 -13.96 5.86 -6.55
N TYR A 110 -12.79 5.69 -5.93
CA TYR A 110 -12.36 4.41 -5.37
C TYR A 110 -13.26 3.98 -4.21
N PHE A 111 -13.68 4.93 -3.37
CA PHE A 111 -14.62 4.72 -2.27
C PHE A 111 -16.05 5.16 -2.58
N ALA A 112 -16.48 5.08 -3.86
CA ALA A 112 -17.82 5.51 -4.28
C ALA A 112 -18.97 4.70 -3.66
N ASP A 113 -18.67 3.54 -3.08
CA ASP A 113 -19.57 2.72 -2.26
C ASP A 113 -19.80 3.31 -0.85
N CYS A 114 -19.13 4.41 -0.50
CA CYS A 114 -19.33 5.15 0.73
C CYS A 114 -19.54 6.65 0.43
N ALA A 115 -20.80 7.06 0.42
CA ALA A 115 -21.19 8.43 0.09
C ALA A 115 -20.49 9.48 0.96
N ASP A 116 -20.43 9.26 2.28
CA ASP A 116 -19.81 10.18 3.23
C ASP A 116 -18.32 10.38 2.94
N LEU A 117 -17.57 9.30 2.71
CA LEU A 117 -16.15 9.40 2.38
C LEU A 117 -15.93 10.03 1.00
N ALA A 118 -16.80 9.75 0.03
CA ALA A 118 -16.73 10.39 -1.27
C ALA A 118 -16.99 11.91 -1.17
N GLU A 119 -17.90 12.35 -0.31
CA GLU A 119 -18.14 13.76 -0.02
C GLU A 119 -16.95 14.42 0.67
N LEU A 120 -16.41 13.81 1.74
CA LEU A 120 -15.22 14.29 2.45
C LEU A 120 -14.02 14.42 1.49
N ALA A 121 -13.85 13.45 0.59
CA ALA A 121 -12.82 13.51 -0.45
C ALA A 121 -13.00 14.69 -1.42
N ASN A 122 -14.24 14.99 -1.82
CA ASN A 122 -14.54 16.11 -2.72
C ASN A 122 -14.38 17.49 -2.06
N ASN A 123 -14.53 17.57 -0.74
CA ASN A 123 -14.35 18.80 0.05
C ASN A 123 -12.88 19.16 0.34
N ASP A 124 -11.92 18.58 -0.39
CA ASP A 124 -10.47 18.84 -0.28
C ASP A 124 -9.86 18.49 1.08
N GLU A 125 -10.47 17.58 1.84
CA GLU A 125 -9.94 17.20 3.16
C GLU A 125 -8.72 16.28 3.11
N PHE A 126 -8.45 15.60 1.99
CA PHE A 126 -7.37 14.60 1.91
C PHE A 126 -6.26 15.02 0.95
N LYS A 127 -5.01 14.94 1.44
CA LYS A 127 -3.79 15.08 0.63
C LYS A 127 -3.16 13.71 0.37
N LYS A 128 -2.27 13.63 -0.61
CA LYS A 128 -1.51 12.40 -0.92
C LYS A 128 -0.33 12.22 0.04
N THR A 129 -0.60 12.23 1.35
CA THR A 129 0.36 11.95 2.42
C THR A 129 0.05 10.60 3.06
N GLU A 130 1.03 9.99 3.73
CA GLU A 130 0.82 8.70 4.42
C GLU A 130 -0.34 8.78 5.42
N ASP A 131 -0.36 9.83 6.25
CA ASP A 131 -1.40 10.04 7.27
C ASP A 131 -2.79 10.17 6.67
N ASP A 132 -2.96 10.96 5.60
CA ASP A 132 -4.27 11.14 4.97
C ASP A 132 -4.72 9.89 4.22
N ILE A 133 -3.80 9.13 3.62
CA ILE A 133 -4.10 7.85 2.99
C ILE A 133 -4.58 6.84 4.04
N ILE A 134 -3.90 6.74 5.19
CA ILE A 134 -4.34 5.90 6.30
C ILE A 134 -5.69 6.40 6.86
N ARG A 135 -5.86 7.71 7.02
CA ARG A 135 -7.09 8.31 7.53
C ARG A 135 -8.29 8.00 6.63
N ALA A 136 -8.15 8.11 5.32
CA ALA A 136 -9.22 7.76 4.38
C ALA A 136 -9.65 6.29 4.52
N ALA A 137 -8.69 5.38 4.66
CA ALA A 137 -8.98 3.97 4.91
C ALA A 137 -9.67 3.71 6.27
N ARG A 138 -9.28 4.44 7.33
CA ARG A 138 -9.94 4.37 8.65
C ARG A 138 -11.39 4.86 8.57
N VAL A 139 -11.60 6.02 7.97
CA VAL A 139 -12.95 6.56 7.72
C VAL A 139 -13.79 5.54 6.95
N TYR A 140 -13.24 4.92 5.91
CA TYR A 140 -13.93 3.87 5.18
C TYR A 140 -14.29 2.66 6.06
N ALA A 141 -13.33 2.20 6.85
CA ALA A 141 -13.51 1.04 7.72
C ALA A 141 -14.56 1.28 8.82
N GLU A 142 -14.60 2.48 9.38
CA GLU A 142 -15.43 2.83 10.54
C GLU A 142 -16.83 3.33 10.14
N MET A 143 -16.93 4.21 9.15
CA MET A 143 -18.17 4.90 8.83
C MET A 143 -19.03 4.18 7.77
N CYS A 144 -18.41 3.39 6.89
CA CYS A 144 -19.12 2.82 5.76
C CYS A 144 -19.68 1.44 6.14
N ALA A 145 -21.00 1.32 6.30
CA ALA A 145 -21.63 0.03 6.50
C ALA A 145 -21.37 -0.88 5.29
N ILE A 146 -20.97 -2.13 5.54
CA ILE A 146 -21.01 -3.15 4.49
C ILE A 146 -22.51 -3.38 4.25
N LYS A 147 -23.05 -2.88 3.13
CA LYS A 147 -24.38 -3.32 2.72
C LYS A 147 -24.28 -4.84 2.49
N PRO A 148 -25.06 -5.66 3.21
CA PRO A 148 -25.01 -7.12 3.09
C PRO A 148 -25.34 -7.59 1.67
#